data_AF-F7PN84-F1
#
_entry.id   AF-F7PN84-F1
#
_cell.length_a   1.000
_cell.length_b   1.000
_cell.length_c   1.000
_cell.angle_alpha   90.00
_cell.angle_beta   90.00
_cell.angle_gamma   90.00
#
_symmetry.space_group_name_H-M   'P 1'
#
loop_
_entity.id
_entity.type
_entity.pdbx_description
1 polymer ?
#
loop_
_entity_poly.entity_id
_entity_poly.type
_entity_poly.pdbx_seq_one_letter_code
_entity_poly.pdbx_strand_id
1 'polypeptide(L)'
;MPLKTTGEAAFDPDDRWAGGTTWIAHPEESMQRASHALVADGDVWLIDPVDADGLDEHLADVGDVAGVVVLLDRHKRDADAIALRHDVPVYIPEWMDGVAEEMTAPVERFGTTLADTYTVYPIKNSRFWQEAALYDEDEGTLVIPEAVGTASYFRTGSERLGVHPMLRLRPPRRVSEFDPERILVGHGEPVVTEASDALADALDGARRRTPALYFDAAKDFLFG
;
A
#
# COMPACT_ATOMS: atom_id res chain seq x y z
N MET A 1 -16.69 2.04 14.34
CA MET A 1 -15.23 2.35 14.43
C MET A 1 -14.92 3.63 13.65
N PRO A 2 -13.93 4.47 14.05
CA PRO A 2 -13.59 5.66 13.28
C PRO A 2 -13.04 5.27 11.90
N LEU A 3 -13.36 6.06 10.87
CA LEU A 3 -12.82 5.84 9.52
C LEU A 3 -11.30 6.11 9.50
N LYS A 4 -10.87 7.21 10.11
CA LYS A 4 -9.45 7.59 10.27
C LYS A 4 -9.22 8.14 11.67
N THR A 5 -8.09 7.79 12.25
CA THR A 5 -7.61 8.32 13.55
C THR A 5 -6.38 9.22 13.34
N THR A 6 -6.21 10.23 14.20
CA THR A 6 -5.05 11.17 14.21
C THR A 6 -4.30 11.14 15.54
N GLY A 7 -4.34 10.01 16.24
CA GLY A 7 -3.74 9.81 17.57
C GLY A 7 -2.33 9.25 17.48
N GLU A 8 -1.83 8.68 18.59
CA GLU A 8 -0.57 7.95 18.62
C GLU A 8 -0.65 6.74 17.68
N ALA A 9 0.32 6.64 16.77
CA ALA A 9 0.38 5.56 15.80
C ALA A 9 1.08 4.33 16.40
N ALA A 10 0.54 3.15 16.14
CA ALA A 10 1.15 1.88 16.46
C ALA A 10 2.29 1.56 15.49
N PHE A 11 3.43 1.17 16.05
CA PHE A 11 4.58 0.67 15.32
C PHE A 11 5.31 -0.36 16.19
N ASP A 12 5.59 -1.53 15.62
CA ASP A 12 6.38 -2.58 16.25
C ASP A 12 7.61 -2.86 15.38
N PRO A 13 8.83 -2.47 15.81
CA PRO A 13 10.04 -2.66 15.02
C PRO A 13 10.43 -4.13 14.85
N ASP A 14 9.84 -5.04 15.65
CA ASP A 14 10.11 -6.48 15.56
C ASP A 14 9.26 -7.19 14.48
N ASP A 15 8.23 -6.54 13.92
CA ASP A 15 7.39 -7.09 12.85
C ASP A 15 8.03 -6.97 11.45
N ARG A 16 9.22 -7.58 11.34
CA ARG A 16 10.06 -7.57 10.14
C ARG A 16 9.84 -8.82 9.30
N TRP A 17 10.05 -8.67 8.00
CA TRP A 17 10.11 -9.76 7.04
C TRP A 17 11.35 -9.63 6.16
N ALA A 18 11.72 -10.70 5.45
CA ALA A 18 12.90 -10.71 4.60
C ALA A 18 12.76 -9.68 3.46
N GLY A 19 13.47 -8.56 3.59
CA GLY A 19 13.41 -7.44 2.64
C GLY A 19 12.66 -6.20 3.14
N GLY A 20 12.11 -6.20 4.35
CA GLY A 20 11.43 -4.99 4.85
C GLY A 20 10.63 -5.10 6.15
N THR A 21 9.82 -4.08 6.39
CA THR A 21 8.93 -3.94 7.55
C THR A 21 7.59 -3.38 7.09
N THR A 22 6.49 -3.86 7.67
CA THR A 22 5.15 -3.30 7.45
C THR A 22 4.58 -2.87 8.79
N TRP A 23 3.84 -1.77 8.82
CA TRP A 23 3.08 -1.38 10.00
C TRP A 23 1.73 -0.79 9.62
N ILE A 24 0.77 -0.92 10.54
CA ILE A 24 -0.54 -0.28 10.47
C ILE A 24 -0.62 0.73 11.61
N ALA A 25 -0.55 2.01 11.28
CA ALA A 25 -0.49 3.08 12.28
C ALA A 25 -1.70 3.10 13.23
N HIS A 26 -2.89 2.74 12.75
CA HIS A 26 -4.09 2.69 13.58
C HIS A 26 -4.89 1.42 13.27
N PRO A 27 -4.53 0.27 13.88
CA PRO A 27 -5.17 -1.01 13.57
C PRO A 27 -6.67 -1.04 13.92
N GLU A 28 -7.10 -0.16 14.84
CA GLU A 28 -8.49 0.03 15.25
C GLU A 28 -9.33 0.89 14.29
N GLU A 29 -8.71 1.60 13.34
CA GLU A 29 -9.43 2.39 12.35
C GLU A 29 -9.94 1.49 11.21
N SER A 30 -11.10 1.82 10.64
CA SER A 30 -11.66 1.01 9.54
C SER A 30 -10.78 0.99 8.29
N MET A 31 -10.02 2.06 8.04
CA MET A 31 -9.11 2.15 6.89
C MET A 31 -7.87 1.27 7.04
N GLN A 32 -7.44 0.96 8.26
CA GLN A 32 -6.22 0.20 8.57
C GLN A 32 -5.05 0.60 7.65
N ARG A 33 -4.67 1.89 7.65
CA ARG A 33 -3.60 2.41 6.78
C ARG A 33 -2.28 1.69 7.05
N ALA A 34 -1.91 0.82 6.13
CA ALA A 34 -0.67 0.07 6.14
C ALA A 34 0.41 0.83 5.36
N SER A 35 1.62 0.79 5.88
CA SER A 35 2.81 1.45 5.34
C SER A 35 3.96 0.45 5.28
N HIS A 36 4.93 0.68 4.41
CA HIS A 36 6.03 -0.28 4.22
C HIS A 36 7.39 0.42 4.18
N ALA A 37 8.40 -0.22 4.75
CA ALA A 37 9.80 0.11 4.56
C ALA A 37 10.43 -1.05 3.77
N LEU A 38 10.86 -0.79 2.55
CA LEU A 38 11.53 -1.78 1.68
C LEU A 38 13.03 -1.56 1.75
N VAL A 39 13.79 -2.64 1.98
CA VAL A 39 15.25 -2.61 2.00
C VAL A 39 15.77 -3.15 0.68
N ALA A 40 16.45 -2.31 -0.09
CA ALA A 40 17.05 -2.66 -1.37
C ALA A 40 18.49 -2.13 -1.42
N ASP A 41 19.46 -3.01 -1.68
CA ASP A 41 20.90 -2.69 -1.73
C ASP A 41 21.47 -1.93 -0.52
N GLY A 42 20.84 -2.09 0.66
CA GLY A 42 21.24 -1.42 1.90
C GLY A 42 20.57 -0.07 2.15
N ASP A 43 19.80 0.42 1.18
CA ASP A 43 18.98 1.61 1.28
C ASP A 43 17.53 1.27 1.63
N VAL A 44 16.84 2.22 2.28
CA VAL A 44 15.45 2.08 2.72
C VAL A 44 14.53 2.99 1.93
N TRP A 45 13.46 2.41 1.40
CA TRP A 45 12.41 3.11 0.66
C TRP A 45 11.09 3.01 1.42
N LEU A 46 10.57 4.16 1.85
CA LEU A 46 9.32 4.23 2.59
C LEU A 46 8.14 4.37 1.63
N ILE A 47 7.18 3.46 1.68
CA ILE A 47 6.05 3.41 0.74
C ILE A 47 4.77 3.83 1.43
N ASP A 48 4.14 4.88 0.87
CA ASP A 48 2.88 5.46 1.35
C ASP A 48 2.83 5.61 2.89
N PRO A 49 3.85 6.21 3.55
CA PRO A 49 4.01 6.07 4.98
C PRO A 49 2.99 6.92 5.78
N VAL A 50 2.49 6.32 6.85
CA VAL A 50 1.97 7.04 8.02
C VAL A 50 3.05 7.04 9.08
N ASP A 51 3.36 8.22 9.61
CA ASP A 51 4.41 8.40 10.60
C ASP A 51 4.04 7.74 11.93
N ALA A 52 5.05 7.31 12.68
CA ALA A 52 4.86 6.68 13.98
C ALA A 52 6.06 6.89 14.91
N ASP A 53 5.79 6.92 16.21
CA ASP A 53 6.83 6.97 17.23
C ASP A 53 7.68 5.68 17.15
N GLY A 54 9.02 5.81 17.20
CA GLY A 54 9.93 4.68 17.04
C GLY A 54 10.37 4.38 15.60
N LEU A 55 9.72 5.01 14.59
CA LEU A 55 10.04 4.77 13.19
C LEU A 55 11.48 5.19 12.86
N ASP A 56 11.90 6.38 13.27
CA ASP A 56 13.24 6.89 12.94
C ASP A 56 14.36 6.04 13.58
N GLU A 57 14.18 5.59 14.83
CA GLU A 57 15.12 4.67 15.47
C GLU A 57 15.22 3.34 14.72
N HIS A 58 14.08 2.79 14.27
CA HIS A 58 14.07 1.56 13.47
C HIS A 58 14.78 1.75 12.12
N LEU A 59 14.52 2.87 11.42
CA LEU A 59 15.15 3.15 10.13
C LEU A 59 16.67 3.23 10.27
N ALA A 60 17.18 3.89 11.32
CA ALA A 60 18.62 3.94 11.60
C ALA A 60 19.27 2.56 11.80
N ASP A 61 18.49 1.54 12.20
CA ASP A 61 18.97 0.16 12.36
C ASP A 61 18.90 -0.67 11.07
N VAL A 62 18.03 -0.31 10.11
CA VAL A 62 17.81 -1.11 8.89
C VAL A 62 18.50 -0.58 7.63
N GLY A 63 18.82 0.72 7.57
CA GLY A 63 19.57 1.32 6.46
C GLY A 63 19.34 2.82 6.31
N ASP A 64 20.07 3.46 5.41
CA ASP A 64 19.88 4.87 5.11
C ASP A 64 18.58 5.07 4.31
N VAL A 65 17.77 6.04 4.70
CA VAL A 65 16.55 6.36 3.93
C VAL A 65 16.98 7.00 2.61
N ALA A 66 16.63 6.37 1.48
CA ALA A 66 16.93 6.89 0.13
C ALA A 66 15.78 7.74 -0.43
N GLY A 67 14.56 7.51 0.03
CA GLY A 67 13.39 8.23 -0.46
C GLY A 67 12.07 7.79 0.16
N VAL A 68 11.07 8.66 0.02
CA VAL A 68 9.68 8.35 0.37
C VAL A 68 8.85 8.25 -0.90
N VAL A 69 8.17 7.14 -1.13
CA VAL A 69 7.45 6.83 -2.36
C VAL A 69 5.94 6.94 -2.13
N VAL A 70 5.26 7.65 -3.02
CA VAL A 70 3.78 7.70 -3.06
C VAL A 70 3.29 6.91 -4.27
N LEU A 71 2.60 5.80 -4.04
CA LEU A 71 2.12 4.90 -5.10
C LEU A 71 0.64 5.12 -5.45
N LEU A 72 -0.12 5.81 -4.60
CA LEU A 72 -1.48 6.27 -4.88
C LEU A 72 -1.62 7.79 -4.69
N ASP A 73 -2.28 8.48 -5.62
CA ASP A 73 -2.50 9.94 -5.59
C ASP A 73 -3.15 10.50 -4.30
N ARG A 74 -3.81 9.64 -3.52
CA ARG A 74 -4.44 9.97 -2.22
C ARG A 74 -3.67 9.49 -0.99
N HIS A 75 -2.54 8.82 -1.16
CA HIS A 75 -1.73 8.26 -0.07
C HIS A 75 -0.53 9.13 0.31
N LYS A 76 -0.55 10.42 -0.05
CA LYS A 76 0.40 11.45 0.42
C LYS A 76 0.73 11.32 1.90
N ARG A 77 -0.29 11.06 2.75
CA ARG A 77 -0.16 10.75 4.18
C ARG A 77 0.89 11.65 4.85
N ASP A 78 1.91 11.08 5.47
CA ASP A 78 2.99 11.81 6.14
C ASP A 78 4.28 11.86 5.30
N ALA A 79 4.18 11.58 3.99
CA ALA A 79 5.34 11.50 3.10
C ALA A 79 6.16 12.79 3.06
N ASP A 80 5.50 13.95 3.01
CA ASP A 80 6.17 15.26 3.00
C ASP A 80 6.98 15.49 4.29
N ALA A 81 6.38 15.20 5.43
CA ALA A 81 6.99 15.42 6.74
C ALA A 81 8.19 14.50 6.97
N ILE A 82 8.05 13.22 6.60
CA ILE A 82 9.13 12.23 6.72
C ILE A 82 10.27 12.55 5.74
N ALA A 83 9.95 12.90 4.49
CA ALA A 83 10.96 13.26 3.49
C ALA A 83 11.80 14.47 3.92
N LEU A 84 11.16 15.52 4.46
CA LEU A 84 11.85 16.67 5.03
C LEU A 84 12.70 16.32 6.25
N ARG A 85 12.22 15.41 7.12
CA ARG A 85 12.93 15.00 8.33
C ARG A 85 14.22 14.23 8.02
N HIS A 86 14.21 13.44 6.94
CA HIS A 86 15.34 12.64 6.48
C HIS A 86 16.19 13.31 5.39
N ASP A 87 15.83 14.52 4.94
CA ASP A 87 16.50 15.26 3.86
C ASP A 87 16.57 14.47 2.54
N VAL A 88 15.47 13.80 2.18
CA VAL A 88 15.32 12.98 0.96
C VAL A 88 14.15 13.45 0.10
N PRO A 89 14.13 13.13 -1.21
CA PRO A 89 12.99 13.47 -2.04
C PRO A 89 11.78 12.54 -1.83
N VAL A 90 10.60 13.07 -2.16
CA VAL A 90 9.39 12.28 -2.38
C VAL A 90 9.38 11.79 -3.83
N TYR A 91 9.28 10.48 -4.04
CA TYR A 91 9.20 9.83 -5.34
C TYR A 91 7.76 9.55 -5.73
N ILE A 92 7.38 9.95 -6.94
CA ILE A 92 6.07 9.63 -7.53
C ILE A 92 6.24 9.00 -8.93
N PRO A 93 5.33 8.09 -9.35
CA PRO A 93 5.35 7.58 -10.72
C PRO A 93 5.30 8.71 -11.75
N GLU A 94 6.01 8.58 -12.87
CA GLU A 94 6.19 9.67 -13.85
C GLU A 94 4.89 10.24 -14.42
N TRP A 95 3.83 9.42 -14.46
CA TRP A 95 2.51 9.80 -14.95
C TRP A 95 1.60 10.38 -13.86
N MET A 96 2.02 10.36 -12.60
CA MET A 96 1.23 10.85 -11.47
C MET A 96 1.24 12.38 -11.41
N ASP A 97 0.05 12.98 -11.43
CA ASP A 97 -0.17 14.42 -11.24
C ASP A 97 -0.91 14.74 -9.93
N GLY A 98 -0.96 16.02 -9.54
CA GLY A 98 -1.67 16.48 -8.34
C GLY A 98 -0.94 16.23 -7.01
N VAL A 99 0.00 15.29 -6.97
CA VAL A 99 0.79 15.01 -5.75
C VAL A 99 1.91 16.02 -5.58
N ALA A 100 2.66 16.30 -6.64
CA ALA A 100 3.86 17.14 -6.56
C ALA A 100 3.55 18.58 -6.13
N GLU A 101 2.40 19.14 -6.51
CA GLU A 101 2.03 20.50 -6.12
C GLU A 101 1.64 20.65 -4.64
N GLU A 102 1.45 19.53 -3.93
CA GLU A 102 1.10 19.51 -2.51
C GLU A 102 2.29 19.17 -1.60
N MET A 103 3.48 18.96 -2.16
CA MET A 103 4.70 18.65 -1.42
C MET A 103 5.55 19.90 -1.17
N THR A 104 6.16 19.95 0.01
CA THR A 104 7.21 20.91 0.37
C THR A 104 8.59 20.34 0.09
N ALA A 105 8.80 19.04 0.35
CA ALA A 105 10.01 18.31 0.02
C ALA A 105 10.25 18.31 -1.51
N PRO A 106 11.51 18.17 -1.96
CA PRO A 106 11.81 17.94 -3.37
C PRO A 106 11.05 16.71 -3.88
N VAL A 107 10.46 16.81 -5.07
CA VAL A 107 9.74 15.69 -5.69
C VAL A 107 10.50 15.18 -6.89
N GLU A 108 10.79 13.89 -6.89
CA GLU A 108 11.37 13.17 -8.01
C GLU A 108 10.35 12.24 -8.67
N ARG A 109 10.52 12.03 -9.97
CA ARG A 109 9.66 11.16 -10.76
C ARG A 109 10.42 9.93 -11.20
N PHE A 110 9.83 8.76 -10.99
CA PHE A 110 10.42 7.49 -11.40
C PHE A 110 9.53 6.79 -12.45
N GLY A 111 10.18 6.07 -13.36
CA GLY A 111 9.53 5.49 -14.54
C GLY A 111 9.26 4.00 -14.40
N THR A 112 10.26 3.19 -14.72
CA THR A 112 10.11 1.74 -14.90
C THR A 112 10.65 0.92 -13.74
N THR A 113 11.57 1.47 -12.96
CA THR A 113 12.18 0.80 -11.81
C THR A 113 12.22 1.73 -10.58
N LEU A 114 12.27 1.12 -9.41
CA LEU A 114 12.61 1.75 -8.13
C LEU A 114 13.75 0.93 -7.49
N ALA A 115 14.81 1.60 -7.04
CA ALA A 115 15.99 0.99 -6.42
C ALA A 115 16.64 -0.14 -7.25
N ASP A 116 16.47 -0.10 -8.58
CA ASP A 116 16.87 -1.17 -9.53
C ASP A 116 16.38 -2.60 -9.19
N THR A 117 15.49 -2.72 -8.20
CA THR A 117 14.97 -3.98 -7.65
C THR A 117 13.50 -4.17 -8.03
N TYR A 118 12.69 -3.12 -7.91
CA TYR A 118 11.25 -3.20 -8.14
C TYR A 118 10.89 -2.67 -9.51
N THR A 119 10.24 -3.49 -10.33
CA THR A 119 9.60 -3.04 -11.56
C THR A 119 8.29 -2.32 -11.24
N VAL A 120 8.03 -1.22 -11.93
CA VAL A 120 6.89 -0.34 -11.68
C VAL A 120 5.78 -0.59 -12.70
N TYR A 121 4.57 -0.86 -12.21
CA TYR A 121 3.41 -1.19 -13.04
C TYR A 121 2.27 -0.19 -12.83
N PRO A 122 1.84 0.54 -13.88
CA PRO A 122 0.63 1.35 -13.79
C PRO A 122 -0.60 0.45 -13.62
N ILE A 123 -1.26 0.49 -12.46
CA ILE A 123 -2.50 -0.26 -12.21
C ILE A 123 -3.71 0.54 -12.67
N LYS A 124 -3.70 1.85 -12.36
CA LYS A 124 -4.72 2.81 -12.77
C LYS A 124 -4.04 4.12 -13.18
N ASN A 125 -4.48 4.68 -14.31
CA ASN A 125 -4.06 5.99 -14.76
C ASN A 125 -5.28 6.73 -15.32
N SER A 126 -5.96 7.45 -14.44
CA SER A 126 -7.10 8.30 -14.78
C SER A 126 -7.14 9.49 -13.85
N ARG A 127 -7.81 10.57 -14.27
CA ARG A 127 -7.96 11.80 -13.47
C ARG A 127 -8.47 11.61 -12.04
N PHE A 128 -9.21 10.53 -11.75
CA PHE A 128 -9.80 10.28 -10.43
C PHE A 128 -9.10 9.16 -9.65
N TRP A 129 -8.10 8.52 -10.26
CA TRP A 129 -7.38 7.40 -9.67
C TRP A 129 -6.10 7.15 -10.46
N GLN A 130 -4.98 7.43 -9.80
CA GLN A 130 -3.63 7.12 -10.27
C GLN A 130 -2.95 6.22 -9.25
N GLU A 131 -2.63 4.99 -9.67
CA GLU A 131 -2.06 3.96 -8.81
C GLU A 131 -0.99 3.19 -9.57
N ALA A 132 0.15 3.02 -8.92
CA ALA A 132 1.23 2.13 -9.33
C ALA A 132 1.31 0.94 -8.37
N ALA A 133 1.78 -0.18 -8.90
CA ALA A 133 2.30 -1.28 -8.10
C ALA A 133 3.82 -1.37 -8.29
N LEU A 134 4.51 -1.80 -7.24
CA LEU A 134 5.91 -2.23 -7.30
C LEU A 134 5.93 -3.75 -7.25
N TYR A 135 6.73 -4.39 -8.08
CA TYR A 135 6.89 -5.84 -8.04
C TYR A 135 8.36 -6.20 -8.17
N ASP A 136 8.85 -6.90 -7.16
CA ASP A 136 10.13 -7.61 -7.20
C ASP A 136 9.89 -8.93 -7.93
N GLU A 137 10.37 -9.02 -9.17
CA GLU A 137 10.17 -10.20 -10.03
C GLU A 137 11.05 -11.40 -9.59
N ASP A 138 12.11 -11.16 -8.81
CA ASP A 138 13.03 -12.19 -8.35
C ASP A 138 12.56 -12.82 -7.03
N GLU A 139 12.13 -12.00 -6.06
CA GLU A 139 11.68 -12.45 -4.73
C GLU A 139 10.16 -12.48 -4.57
N GLY A 140 9.40 -12.05 -5.59
CA GLY A 140 7.94 -12.15 -5.63
C GLY A 140 7.20 -11.22 -4.66
N THR A 141 7.79 -10.09 -4.29
CA THR A 141 7.13 -9.09 -3.42
C THR A 141 6.31 -8.10 -4.24
N LEU A 142 4.98 -8.15 -4.13
CA LEU A 142 4.06 -7.19 -4.76
C LEU A 142 3.61 -6.13 -3.75
N VAL A 143 3.85 -4.86 -4.04
CA VAL A 143 3.29 -3.72 -3.31
C VAL A 143 2.18 -3.09 -4.15
N ILE A 144 0.96 -3.07 -3.62
CA ILE A 144 -0.23 -2.59 -4.33
C ILE A 144 -1.16 -1.81 -3.38
N PRO A 145 -1.23 -0.47 -3.48
CA PRO A 145 -1.83 0.34 -2.42
C PRO A 145 -3.34 0.18 -2.24
N GLU A 146 -4.11 0.11 -3.34
CA GLU A 146 -5.56 0.36 -3.28
C GLU A 146 -6.39 -0.56 -4.17
N ALA A 147 -5.86 -1.14 -5.25
CA ALA A 147 -6.66 -1.98 -6.14
C ALA A 147 -7.16 -3.26 -5.44
N VAL A 148 -6.37 -3.76 -4.49
CA VAL A 148 -6.72 -4.87 -3.59
C VAL A 148 -6.31 -4.51 -2.16
N GLY A 149 -6.98 -5.12 -1.19
CA GLY A 149 -6.73 -4.85 0.23
C GLY A 149 -7.28 -5.94 1.14
N THR A 150 -6.83 -5.93 2.39
CA THR A 150 -7.19 -6.91 3.43
C THR A 150 -7.97 -6.29 4.58
N ALA A 151 -8.12 -4.97 4.62
CA ALA A 151 -9.08 -4.30 5.49
C ALA A 151 -10.51 -4.82 5.22
N SER A 152 -11.38 -4.78 6.23
CA SER A 152 -12.70 -5.42 6.18
C SER A 152 -13.58 -4.91 5.04
N TYR A 153 -13.50 -3.62 4.70
CA TYR A 153 -14.30 -3.03 3.61
C TYR A 153 -13.89 -3.49 2.21
N PHE A 154 -12.74 -4.15 2.06
CA PHE A 154 -12.36 -4.83 0.83
C PHE A 154 -12.94 -6.23 0.73
N ARG A 155 -13.25 -6.89 1.84
CA ARG A 155 -13.46 -8.34 1.91
C ARG A 155 -14.88 -8.70 2.32
N THR A 156 -15.37 -9.84 1.84
CA THR A 156 -16.62 -10.44 2.30
C THR A 156 -16.47 -11.96 2.40
N GLY A 157 -17.22 -12.56 3.32
CA GLY A 157 -17.15 -13.99 3.60
C GLY A 157 -15.76 -14.43 4.05
N SER A 158 -15.18 -15.40 3.36
CA SER A 158 -13.86 -15.98 3.66
C SER A 158 -12.73 -15.40 2.79
N GLU A 159 -12.94 -14.27 2.12
CA GLU A 159 -11.88 -13.61 1.35
C GLU A 159 -10.68 -13.30 2.28
N ARG A 160 -9.48 -13.72 1.86
CA ARG A 160 -8.22 -13.31 2.50
C ARG A 160 -7.72 -11.98 1.95
N LEU A 161 -8.00 -11.73 0.67
CA LEU A 161 -7.74 -10.50 -0.07
C LEU A 161 -9.00 -10.15 -0.86
N GLY A 162 -9.29 -8.86 -1.02
CA GLY A 162 -10.45 -8.41 -1.78
C GLY A 162 -10.09 -7.31 -2.76
N VAL A 163 -10.78 -7.27 -3.90
CA VAL A 163 -10.70 -6.14 -4.85
C VAL A 163 -11.46 -4.95 -4.29
N HIS A 164 -10.89 -3.75 -4.47
CA HIS A 164 -11.52 -2.49 -4.03
C HIS A 164 -12.98 -2.40 -4.46
N PRO A 165 -13.91 -1.95 -3.60
CA PRO A 165 -15.35 -1.92 -3.89
C PRO A 165 -15.70 -1.29 -5.25
N MET A 166 -15.06 -0.16 -5.59
CA MET A 166 -15.29 0.56 -6.86
C MET A 166 -14.75 -0.16 -8.11
N LEU A 167 -13.86 -1.15 -7.94
CA LEU A 167 -13.21 -1.87 -9.04
C LEU A 167 -13.83 -3.26 -9.27
N ARG A 168 -14.62 -3.80 -8.34
CA ARG A 168 -15.11 -5.19 -8.40
C ARG A 168 -15.88 -5.57 -9.66
N LEU A 169 -16.60 -4.63 -10.27
CA LEU A 169 -17.31 -4.88 -11.53
C LEU A 169 -16.37 -4.99 -12.73
N ARG A 170 -15.21 -4.33 -12.69
CA ARG A 170 -14.19 -4.35 -13.75
C ARG A 170 -12.79 -4.26 -13.11
N PRO A 171 -12.30 -5.34 -12.49
CA PRO A 171 -10.97 -5.34 -11.89
C PRO A 171 -9.91 -4.99 -12.93
N PRO A 172 -8.83 -4.28 -12.57
CA PRO A 172 -7.75 -3.98 -13.50
C PRO A 172 -7.10 -5.28 -13.96
N ARG A 173 -7.08 -5.52 -15.28
CA ARG A 173 -6.57 -6.79 -15.85
C ARG A 173 -5.10 -7.04 -15.49
N ARG A 174 -4.30 -5.99 -15.41
CA ARG A 174 -2.88 -6.09 -15.08
C ARG A 174 -2.63 -6.76 -13.72
N VAL A 175 -3.56 -6.64 -12.77
CA VAL A 175 -3.42 -7.26 -11.45
C VAL A 175 -3.39 -8.80 -11.56
N SER A 176 -4.00 -9.40 -12.60
CA SER A 176 -3.92 -10.85 -12.82
C SER A 176 -2.62 -11.31 -13.48
N GLU A 177 -1.69 -10.40 -13.79
CA GLU A 177 -0.41 -10.73 -14.42
C GLU A 177 0.68 -11.06 -13.39
N PHE A 178 0.45 -10.76 -12.11
CA PHE A 178 1.40 -11.02 -11.02
C PHE A 178 1.25 -12.43 -10.45
N ASP A 179 2.39 -12.99 -10.01
CA ASP A 179 2.49 -14.26 -9.29
C ASP A 179 3.29 -14.04 -7.98
N PRO A 180 2.71 -13.34 -6.98
CA PRO A 180 3.45 -12.92 -5.79
C PRO A 180 3.60 -14.01 -4.73
N GLU A 181 4.79 -14.08 -4.13
CA GLU A 181 5.05 -14.80 -2.87
C GLU A 181 4.48 -14.02 -1.67
N ARG A 182 4.46 -12.69 -1.75
CA ARG A 182 3.76 -11.82 -0.79
C ARG A 182 3.11 -10.60 -1.42
N ILE A 183 2.05 -10.12 -0.79
CA ILE A 183 1.33 -8.91 -1.19
C ILE A 183 1.31 -7.94 -0.02
N LEU A 184 1.94 -6.79 -0.21
CA LEU A 184 1.91 -5.63 0.67
C LEU A 184 0.80 -4.69 0.16
N VAL A 185 -0.21 -4.47 0.99
CA VAL A 185 -1.39 -3.64 0.65
C VAL A 185 -1.35 -2.34 1.42
N GLY A 186 -1.95 -1.27 0.89
CA GLY A 186 -2.05 0.00 1.61
C GLY A 186 -3.13 0.01 2.72
N HIS A 187 -3.95 -1.04 2.78
CA HIS A 187 -5.11 -1.17 3.68
C HIS A 187 -5.27 -2.57 4.24
N GLY A 188 -4.89 -2.72 5.52
CA GLY A 188 -4.89 -3.97 6.28
C GLY A 188 -3.55 -4.70 6.26
N GLU A 189 -3.53 -5.91 6.83
CA GLU A 189 -2.34 -6.75 6.94
C GLU A 189 -1.82 -7.28 5.59
N PRO A 190 -0.51 -7.48 5.42
CA PRO A 190 0.05 -8.19 4.29
C PRO A 190 -0.50 -9.62 4.11
N VAL A 191 -0.49 -10.11 2.87
CA VAL A 191 -0.72 -11.52 2.57
C VAL A 191 0.61 -12.18 2.29
N VAL A 192 1.07 -13.04 3.22
CA VAL A 192 2.41 -13.67 3.18
C VAL A 192 2.36 -15.20 3.03
N THR A 193 1.19 -15.77 2.79
CA THR A 193 0.99 -17.21 2.59
C THR A 193 0.08 -17.42 1.41
N GLU A 194 0.46 -18.29 0.47
CA GLU A 194 -0.33 -18.62 -0.74
C GLU A 194 -0.88 -17.33 -1.40
N ALA A 195 -0.01 -16.33 -1.60
CA ALA A 195 -0.44 -14.97 -1.92
C ALA A 195 -0.95 -14.85 -3.37
N SER A 196 -0.33 -15.55 -4.32
CA SER A 196 -0.87 -15.76 -5.67
C SER A 196 -2.28 -16.35 -5.67
N ASP A 197 -2.52 -17.39 -4.86
CA ASP A 197 -3.85 -18.01 -4.72
C ASP A 197 -4.88 -17.04 -4.11
N ALA A 198 -4.46 -16.23 -3.12
CA ALA A 198 -5.31 -15.19 -2.55
C ALA A 198 -5.69 -14.14 -3.60
N LEU A 199 -4.74 -13.74 -4.46
CA LEU A 199 -4.95 -12.78 -5.53
C LEU A 199 -5.89 -13.33 -6.61
N ALA A 200 -5.66 -14.57 -7.04
CA ALA A 200 -6.52 -15.26 -8.00
C ALA A 200 -7.97 -15.37 -7.49
N ASP A 201 -8.17 -15.83 -6.24
CA ASP A 201 -9.52 -15.90 -5.66
C ASP A 201 -10.17 -14.51 -5.58
N ALA A 202 -9.43 -13.47 -5.15
CA ALA A 202 -9.94 -12.11 -5.06
C ALA A 202 -10.47 -11.60 -6.41
N LEU A 203 -9.71 -11.82 -7.49
CA LEU A 203 -10.05 -11.37 -8.84
C LEU A 203 -11.22 -12.17 -9.43
N ASP A 204 -11.19 -13.50 -9.32
CA ASP A 204 -12.22 -14.41 -9.84
C ASP A 204 -13.56 -14.20 -9.14
N GLY A 205 -13.51 -13.95 -7.83
CA GLY A 205 -14.70 -13.74 -7.02
C GLY A 205 -15.21 -12.30 -6.99
N ALA A 206 -14.44 -11.31 -7.47
CA ALA A 206 -14.73 -9.89 -7.34
C ALA A 206 -16.19 -9.54 -7.71
N ARG A 207 -16.61 -9.91 -8.92
CA ARG A 207 -17.97 -9.65 -9.43
C ARG A 207 -19.03 -10.44 -8.69
N ARG A 208 -18.80 -11.72 -8.49
CA ARG A 208 -19.76 -12.65 -7.88
C ARG A 208 -20.08 -12.27 -6.44
N ARG A 209 -19.08 -11.79 -5.70
CA ARG A 209 -19.20 -11.43 -4.27
C ARG A 209 -19.55 -9.95 -4.05
N THR A 210 -19.67 -9.15 -5.11
CA THR A 210 -20.04 -7.73 -5.02
C THR A 210 -21.35 -7.47 -4.24
N PRO A 211 -22.47 -8.21 -4.47
CA PRO A 211 -23.69 -7.96 -3.72
C PRO A 211 -23.56 -8.23 -2.22
N ALA A 212 -22.80 -9.27 -1.84
CA ALA A 212 -22.56 -9.61 -0.44
C ALA A 212 -21.73 -8.53 0.25
N LEU A 213 -20.66 -8.04 -0.40
CA LEU A 213 -19.85 -6.96 0.15
C LEU A 213 -20.67 -5.69 0.44
N TYR A 214 -21.51 -5.26 -0.49
CA TYR A 214 -22.34 -4.07 -0.28
C TYR A 214 -23.40 -4.27 0.80
N PHE A 215 -23.89 -5.51 0.99
CA PHE A 215 -24.75 -5.85 2.11
C PHE A 215 -24.00 -5.75 3.45
N ASP A 216 -22.79 -6.30 3.54
CA ASP A 216 -21.94 -6.22 4.72
C ASP A 216 -21.60 -4.76 5.06
N ALA A 217 -21.20 -3.96 4.06
CA ALA A 217 -20.92 -2.53 4.24
C ALA A 217 -22.15 -1.74 4.71
N ALA A 218 -23.34 -2.04 4.20
CA ALA A 218 -24.58 -1.40 4.65
C ALA A 218 -24.93 -1.80 6.09
N LYS A 219 -24.68 -3.05 6.48
CA LYS A 219 -24.87 -3.53 7.85
C LYS A 219 -23.90 -2.83 8.80
N ASP A 220 -22.63 -2.73 8.45
CA ASP A 220 -21.63 -2.05 9.28
C ASP A 220 -21.96 -0.56 9.46
N PHE A 221 -22.44 0.12 8.42
CA PHE A 221 -22.91 1.51 8.53
C PHE A 221 -24.13 1.67 9.44
N LEU A 222 -25.03 0.68 9.49
CA LEU A 222 -26.25 0.74 10.30
C LEU A 222 -26.03 0.36 11.77
N PHE A 223 -25.01 -0.44 12.07
CA PHE A 223 -24.83 -1.07 13.38
C PHE A 223 -23.44 -0.89 14.03
N GLY A 224 -22.48 -0.24 13.36
CA GLY A 224 -21.10 -0.01 13.83
C GLY A 224 -20.74 1.43 14.14
#